data_AF-A0A9K3EFA9-F1
#
_entry.id   AF-A0A9K3EFA9-F1
#
_cell.length_a   1.000
_cell.length_b   1.000
_cell.length_c   1.000
_cell.angle_alpha   90.00
_cell.angle_beta   90.00
_cell.angle_gamma   90.00
#
_symmetry.space_group_name_H-M   'P 1'
#
loop_
_entity.id
_entity.type
_entity.pdbx_description
1 polymer ?
#
loop_
_entity_poly.entity_id
_entity_poly.type
_entity_poly.pdbx_seq_one_letter_code
_entity_poly.pdbx_strand_id
1 'polypeptide(L)'
;MGLRNTINNLKAEVKRLKKQDAEIKRLKQEKAEAEAARDEARSHRERSEQREVHTCTTLALRDKEIEELIALLSDQEQLKAEVESAKKDLELERTKQAETSCRLTEIEDKLENSETARATTKSELEPLKSDMLWLKEHGIASVAELVLNSEELDKTVAHLLVAAQNDGYAQGYTECSHHVVNALKVDWDTSMSATHGVNTEAALAAAKTQFNTL
;
A
#
# COMPACT_ATOMS: atom_id res chain seq x y z
N MET A 1 28.61 142.96 42.21
CA MET A 1 28.19 141.70 42.87
C MET A 1 27.68 140.72 41.80
N GLY A 2 28.56 140.07 41.02
CA GLY A 2 28.12 139.31 39.83
C GLY A 2 28.96 138.09 39.44
N LEU A 3 30.26 138.07 39.73
CA LEU A 3 31.15 136.96 39.35
C LEU A 3 31.20 135.80 40.37
N ARG A 4 31.02 136.11 41.67
CA ARG A 4 31.14 135.11 42.75
C ARG A 4 29.97 134.11 42.80
N ASN A 5 28.75 134.56 42.45
CA ASN A 5 27.58 133.66 42.34
C ASN A 5 27.72 132.72 41.14
N THR A 6 28.22 133.20 40.00
CA THR A 6 28.42 132.38 38.80
C THR A 6 29.47 131.30 39.01
N ILE A 7 30.58 131.63 39.68
CA ILE A 7 31.63 130.64 40.04
C ILE A 7 31.08 129.58 41.01
N ASN A 8 30.30 129.98 42.01
CA ASN A 8 29.68 129.03 42.95
C ASN A 8 28.65 128.13 42.26
N ASN A 9 27.88 128.67 41.32
CA ASN A 9 26.90 127.91 40.55
C ASN A 9 27.59 126.92 39.59
N LEU A 10 28.65 127.35 38.89
CA LEU A 10 29.49 126.48 38.07
C LEU A 10 30.18 125.39 38.90
N LYS A 11 30.61 125.69 40.14
CA LYS A 11 31.20 124.70 41.04
C LYS A 11 30.18 123.66 41.52
N ALA A 12 28.94 124.07 41.78
CA ALA A 12 27.85 123.15 42.09
C ALA A 12 27.51 122.27 40.88
N GLU A 13 27.51 122.85 39.68
CA GLU A 13 27.22 122.15 38.43
C GLU A 13 28.32 121.15 38.05
N VAL A 14 29.60 121.49 38.20
CA VAL A 14 30.71 120.54 38.03
C VAL A 14 30.62 119.40 39.04
N LYS A 15 30.18 119.66 40.28
CA LYS A 15 29.97 118.61 41.30
C LYS A 15 28.77 117.72 40.92
N ARG A 16 27.71 118.29 40.34
CA ARG A 16 26.54 117.57 39.82
C ARG A 16 26.90 116.69 38.63
N LEU A 17 27.62 117.23 37.64
CA LEU A 17 28.10 116.51 36.46
C LEU A 17 29.06 115.38 36.84
N LYS A 18 29.98 115.58 37.79
CA LYS A 18 30.84 114.51 38.31
C LYS A 18 30.04 113.37 38.97
N LYS A 19 28.95 113.70 39.69
CA LYS A 19 28.06 112.70 40.27
C LYS A 19 27.27 111.96 39.18
N GLN A 20 26.81 112.66 38.14
CA GLN A 20 26.15 112.05 36.99
C GLN A 20 27.10 111.17 36.17
N ASP A 21 28.36 111.56 35.97
CA ASP A 21 29.36 110.74 35.27
C ASP A 21 29.70 109.46 36.04
N ALA A 22 29.84 109.55 37.37
CA ALA A 22 30.03 108.38 38.22
C ALA A 22 28.83 107.42 38.14
N GLU A 23 27.60 107.97 38.11
CA GLU A 23 26.38 107.19 37.97
C GLU A 23 26.24 106.59 36.56
N ILE A 24 26.57 107.33 35.50
CA ILE A 24 26.60 106.81 34.13
C ILE A 24 27.64 105.70 34.00
N LYS A 25 28.80 105.83 34.65
CA LYS A 25 29.82 104.77 34.66
C LYS A 25 29.31 103.53 35.39
N ARG A 26 28.62 103.68 36.52
CA ARG A 26 27.97 102.58 37.25
C ARG A 26 26.89 101.91 36.43
N LEU A 27 25.98 102.67 35.82
CA LEU A 27 24.92 102.13 34.96
C LEU A 27 25.46 101.45 33.70
N LYS A 28 26.57 101.94 33.13
CA LYS A 28 27.26 101.25 32.02
C LYS A 28 27.87 99.92 32.46
N GLN A 29 28.47 99.87 33.64
CA GLN A 29 28.99 98.65 34.25
C GLN A 29 27.86 97.65 34.51
N GLU A 30 26.78 98.07 35.20
CA GLU A 30 25.61 97.24 35.48
C GLU A 30 24.92 96.76 34.19
N LYS A 31 24.83 97.61 33.16
CA LYS A 31 24.31 97.21 31.84
C LYS A 31 25.19 96.13 31.21
N ALA A 32 26.51 96.27 31.25
CA ALA A 32 27.44 95.28 30.70
C ALA A 32 27.36 93.95 31.48
N GLU A 33 27.23 94.00 32.80
CA GLU A 33 27.06 92.81 33.65
C GLU A 33 25.70 92.13 33.40
N ALA A 34 24.62 92.90 33.27
CA ALA A 34 23.29 92.36 32.95
C ALA A 34 23.22 91.77 31.52
N GLU A 35 23.93 92.37 30.55
CA GLU A 35 24.04 91.85 29.18
C GLU A 35 24.84 90.54 29.15
N ALA A 36 25.96 90.47 29.87
CA ALA A 36 26.74 89.24 30.05
C ALA A 36 25.91 88.12 30.72
N ALA A 37 25.18 88.44 31.80
CA ALA A 37 24.32 87.48 32.48
C ALA A 37 23.16 86.99 31.59
N ARG A 38 22.61 87.87 30.75
CA ARG A 38 21.56 87.50 29.78
C ARG A 38 22.09 86.55 28.71
N ASP A 39 23.28 86.81 28.18
CA ASP A 39 23.86 85.95 27.14
C ASP A 39 24.32 84.61 27.70
N GLU A 40 24.82 84.57 28.93
CA GLU A 40 25.14 83.32 29.63
C GLU A 40 23.87 82.49 29.92
N ALA A 41 22.79 83.12 30.39
CA ALA A 41 21.50 82.47 30.58
C ALA A 41 20.91 81.94 29.27
N ARG A 42 21.07 82.68 28.16
CA ARG A 42 20.66 82.24 26.81
C ARG A 42 21.48 81.02 26.37
N SER A 43 22.80 81.06 26.51
CA SER A 43 23.67 79.93 26.20
C SER A 43 23.35 78.69 27.02
N HIS A 44 23.05 78.85 28.33
CA HIS A 44 22.66 77.73 29.17
C HIS A 44 21.31 77.12 28.74
N ARG A 45 20.32 77.97 28.41
CA ARG A 45 19.03 77.52 27.88
C ARG A 45 19.22 76.75 26.57
N GLU A 46 19.96 77.29 25.61
CA GLU A 46 20.22 76.64 24.32
C GLU A 46 20.91 75.26 24.51
N ARG A 47 21.89 75.18 25.40
CA ARG A 47 22.52 73.89 25.76
C ARG A 47 21.55 72.90 26.43
N SER A 48 20.58 73.39 27.22
CA SER A 48 19.55 72.54 27.81
C SER A 48 18.58 72.01 26.74
N GLU A 49 18.08 72.89 25.88
CA GLU A 49 17.18 72.55 24.77
C GLU A 49 17.84 71.54 23.82
N GLN A 50 19.14 71.73 23.49
CA GLN A 50 19.89 70.76 22.68
C GLN A 50 20.00 69.39 23.34
N ARG A 51 20.24 69.33 24.67
CA ARG A 51 20.27 68.06 25.41
C ARG A 51 18.90 67.40 25.43
N GLU A 52 17.84 68.16 25.66
CA GLU A 52 16.46 67.65 25.65
C GLU A 52 16.08 67.08 24.28
N VAL A 53 16.37 67.81 23.20
CA VAL A 53 16.16 67.33 21.82
C VAL A 53 16.98 66.06 21.55
N HIS A 54 18.24 66.02 22.00
CA HIS A 54 19.07 64.81 21.86
C HIS A 54 18.50 63.61 22.63
N THR A 55 17.97 63.83 23.85
CA THR A 55 17.32 62.77 24.62
C THR A 55 16.03 62.30 23.95
N CYS A 56 15.19 63.22 23.46
CA CYS A 56 13.94 62.88 22.76
C CYS A 56 14.20 62.11 21.46
N THR A 57 15.21 62.52 20.67
CA THR A 57 15.59 61.80 19.44
C THR A 57 16.13 60.40 19.74
N THR A 58 16.91 60.24 20.80
CA THR A 58 17.41 58.93 21.24
C THR A 58 16.26 58.05 21.73
N LEU A 59 15.32 58.59 22.52
CA LEU A 59 14.15 57.85 22.98
C LEU A 59 13.27 57.39 21.81
N ALA A 60 13.01 58.26 20.83
CA ALA A 60 12.23 57.90 19.65
C ALA A 60 12.84 56.75 18.84
N LEU A 61 14.18 56.67 18.75
CA LEU A 61 14.86 55.54 18.12
C LEU A 61 14.69 54.24 18.92
N ARG A 62 14.72 54.31 20.26
CA ARG A 62 14.50 53.15 21.13
C ARG A 62 13.06 52.67 21.13
N ASP A 63 12.09 53.59 21.10
CA ASP A 63 10.68 53.24 20.97
C ASP A 63 10.43 52.48 19.68
N LYS A 64 11.02 52.95 18.56
CA LYS A 64 10.96 52.24 17.28
C LYS A 64 11.60 50.85 17.35
N GLU A 65 12.76 50.71 17.98
CA GLU A 65 13.42 49.41 18.17
C GLU A 65 12.57 48.46 19.02
N ILE A 66 11.89 48.97 20.05
CA ILE A 66 10.97 48.19 20.88
C ILE A 66 9.75 47.73 20.07
N GLU A 67 9.17 48.60 19.24
CA GLU A 67 8.06 48.24 18.34
C GLU A 67 8.46 47.11 17.37
N GLU A 68 9.66 47.21 16.77
CA GLU A 68 10.20 46.18 15.88
C GLU A 68 10.44 44.85 16.63
N LEU A 69 10.98 44.89 17.86
CA LEU A 69 11.17 43.68 18.68
C LEU A 69 9.85 43.04 19.10
N ILE A 70 8.81 43.82 19.41
CA ILE A 70 7.48 43.30 19.73
C ILE A 70 6.87 42.59 18.51
N ALA A 71 7.00 43.17 17.32
CA ALA A 71 6.54 42.55 16.08
C ALA A 71 7.24 41.21 15.83
N LEU A 72 8.57 41.16 15.96
CA LEU A 72 9.35 39.92 15.79
C LEU A 72 8.98 38.84 16.81
N LEU A 73 8.71 39.21 18.06
CA LEU A 73 8.27 38.26 19.09
C LEU A 73 6.90 37.67 18.76
N SER A 74 5.97 38.49 18.25
CA SER A 74 4.65 38.02 17.79
C SER A 74 4.79 37.03 16.63
N ASP A 75 5.63 37.33 15.64
CA ASP A 75 5.89 36.44 14.51
C ASP A 75 6.52 35.11 14.99
N GLN A 76 7.44 35.17 15.95
CA GLN A 76 8.06 33.99 16.54
C GLN A 76 7.05 33.09 17.25
N GLU A 77 6.10 33.67 18.00
CA GLU A 77 5.03 32.91 18.66
C GLU A 77 4.09 32.24 17.65
N GLN A 78 3.73 32.95 16.57
CA GLN A 78 2.92 32.39 15.49
C GLN A 78 3.65 31.22 14.81
N LEU A 79 4.91 31.40 14.42
CA LEU A 79 5.72 30.35 13.79
C LEU A 79 5.84 29.12 14.70
N LYS A 80 5.99 29.33 16.02
CA LYS A 80 6.02 28.22 16.98
C LYS A 80 4.70 27.45 17.01
N ALA A 81 3.56 28.14 16.96
CA ALA A 81 2.26 27.49 16.89
C ALA A 81 2.08 26.70 15.59
N GLU A 82 2.50 27.25 14.45
CA GLU A 82 2.47 26.58 13.15
C GLU A 82 3.36 25.34 13.12
N VAL A 83 4.58 25.41 13.68
CA VAL A 83 5.48 24.26 13.80
C VAL A 83 4.89 23.15 14.67
N GLU A 84 4.28 23.48 15.81
CA GLU A 84 3.62 22.49 16.65
C GLU A 84 2.39 21.86 15.98
N SER A 85 1.65 22.61 15.18
CA SER A 85 0.55 22.07 14.35
C SER A 85 1.10 21.11 13.30
N ALA A 86 2.09 21.54 12.51
CA ALA A 86 2.69 20.74 11.45
C ALA A 86 3.32 19.44 11.99
N LYS A 87 3.88 19.47 13.21
CA LYS A 87 4.40 18.30 13.90
C LYS A 87 3.30 17.28 14.23
N LYS A 88 2.12 17.73 14.66
CA LYS A 88 0.97 16.85 14.90
C LYS A 88 0.47 16.21 13.62
N ASP A 89 0.37 17.00 12.55
CA ASP A 89 -0.05 16.50 11.23
C ASP A 89 0.95 15.47 10.68
N LEU A 90 2.25 15.72 10.82
CA LEU A 90 3.29 14.79 10.42
C LEU A 90 3.21 13.45 11.19
N GLU A 91 2.94 13.51 12.49
CA GLU A 91 2.78 12.30 13.30
C GLU A 91 1.53 11.50 12.90
N LEU A 92 0.42 12.21 12.62
CA LEU A 92 -0.78 11.60 12.08
C LEU A 92 -0.53 10.92 10.73
N GLU A 93 0.18 11.56 9.81
CA GLU A 93 0.51 10.94 8.52
C GLU A 93 1.46 9.75 8.66
N ARG A 94 2.43 9.80 9.59
CA ARG A 94 3.28 8.65 9.91
C ARG A 94 2.49 7.46 10.42
N THR A 95 1.52 7.67 11.30
CA THR A 95 0.67 6.58 11.79
C THR A 95 -0.21 5.99 10.69
N LYS A 96 -0.81 6.83 9.83
CA LYS A 96 -1.55 6.35 8.64
C LYS A 96 -0.65 5.57 7.70
N GLN A 97 0.57 6.04 7.45
CA GLN A 97 1.55 5.35 6.61
C GLN A 97 1.94 3.99 7.19
N ALA A 98 2.12 3.89 8.51
CA ALA A 98 2.40 2.62 9.18
C ALA A 98 1.21 1.64 9.05
N GLU A 99 -0.02 2.13 9.22
CA GLU A 99 -1.24 1.32 9.06
C GLU A 99 -1.40 0.83 7.61
N THR A 100 -1.22 1.70 6.61
CA THR A 100 -1.32 1.31 5.20
C THR A 100 -0.22 0.32 4.81
N SER A 101 1.00 0.49 5.33
CA SER A 101 2.10 -0.46 5.12
C SER A 101 1.76 -1.83 5.72
N CYS A 102 1.22 -1.87 6.94
CA CYS A 102 0.78 -3.12 7.58
C CYS A 102 -0.30 -3.83 6.75
N ARG A 103 -1.33 -3.10 6.30
CA ARG A 103 -2.42 -3.64 5.46
C ARG A 103 -1.91 -4.13 4.10
N LEU A 104 -0.90 -3.46 3.54
CA LEU A 104 -0.28 -3.87 2.28
C LEU A 104 0.45 -5.20 2.44
N THR A 105 1.24 -5.37 3.51
CA THR A 105 1.90 -6.65 3.83
C THR A 105 0.88 -7.78 4.03
N GLU A 106 -0.22 -7.54 4.75
CA GLU A 106 -1.27 -8.57 4.89
C GLU A 106 -1.92 -8.99 3.56
N ILE A 107 -2.03 -8.05 2.62
CA ILE A 107 -2.58 -8.33 1.28
C ILE A 107 -1.56 -9.10 0.45
N GLU A 108 -0.28 -8.75 0.52
CA GLU A 108 0.81 -9.45 -0.14
C GLU A 108 0.88 -10.92 0.34
N ASP A 109 0.81 -11.16 1.64
CA ASP A 109 0.78 -12.51 2.22
C ASP A 109 -0.43 -13.31 1.73
N LYS A 110 -1.62 -12.68 1.69
CA LYS A 110 -2.85 -13.34 1.18
C LYS A 110 -2.73 -13.65 -0.31
N LEU A 111 -2.11 -12.77 -1.09
CA LEU A 111 -1.88 -12.96 -2.50
C LEU A 111 -0.91 -14.13 -2.74
N GLU A 112 0.21 -14.17 -2.02
CA GLU A 112 1.18 -15.27 -2.11
C GLU A 112 0.53 -16.62 -1.75
N ASN A 113 -0.27 -16.67 -0.68
CA ASN A 113 -1.02 -17.87 -0.31
C ASN A 113 -2.05 -18.29 -1.39
N SER A 114 -2.70 -17.33 -2.04
CA SER A 114 -3.63 -17.60 -3.14
C SER A 114 -2.91 -18.11 -4.39
N GLU A 115 -1.75 -17.54 -4.71
CA GLU A 115 -0.95 -17.95 -5.87
C GLU A 115 -0.35 -19.35 -5.69
N THR A 116 0.13 -19.67 -4.48
CA THR A 116 0.60 -21.02 -4.13
C THR A 116 -0.54 -22.03 -4.19
N ALA A 117 -1.73 -21.73 -3.64
CA ALA A 117 -2.90 -22.59 -3.76
C ALA A 117 -3.29 -22.84 -5.23
N ARG A 118 -3.30 -21.77 -6.05
CA ARG A 118 -3.56 -21.88 -7.49
C ARG A 118 -2.52 -22.74 -8.21
N ALA A 119 -1.24 -22.59 -7.87
CA ALA A 119 -0.16 -23.39 -8.44
C ALA A 119 -0.33 -24.87 -8.10
N THR A 120 -0.66 -25.20 -6.84
CA THR A 120 -0.96 -26.56 -6.39
C THR A 120 -2.15 -27.15 -7.16
N THR A 121 -3.29 -26.46 -7.22
CA THR A 121 -4.46 -26.93 -7.97
C THR A 121 -4.14 -27.14 -9.45
N LYS A 122 -3.35 -26.26 -10.07
CA LYS A 122 -2.92 -26.43 -11.46
C LYS A 122 -2.01 -27.66 -11.63
N SER A 123 -1.12 -27.91 -10.68
CA SER A 123 -0.24 -29.08 -10.68
C SER A 123 -1.02 -30.39 -10.56
N GLU A 124 -2.13 -30.41 -9.82
CA GLU A 124 -3.02 -31.58 -9.70
C GLU A 124 -3.89 -31.78 -10.95
N LEU A 125 -4.26 -30.71 -11.62
CA LEU A 125 -5.13 -30.75 -12.80
C LEU A 125 -4.44 -31.30 -14.06
N GLU A 126 -3.15 -30.98 -14.26
CA GLU A 126 -2.42 -31.42 -15.47
C GLU A 126 -2.32 -32.96 -15.59
N PRO A 127 -1.94 -33.72 -14.55
CA PRO A 127 -1.98 -35.18 -14.58
C PRO A 127 -3.39 -35.72 -14.87
N LEU A 128 -4.42 -35.18 -14.21
CA LEU A 128 -5.80 -35.62 -14.42
C LEU A 128 -6.25 -35.42 -15.87
N LYS A 129 -5.85 -34.31 -16.49
CA LYS A 129 -6.13 -34.03 -17.90
C LYS A 129 -5.40 -35.02 -18.82
N SER A 130 -4.16 -35.35 -18.50
CA SER A 130 -3.39 -36.38 -19.21
C SER A 130 -4.04 -37.75 -19.10
N ASP A 131 -4.42 -38.16 -17.89
CA ASP A 131 -5.09 -39.45 -17.63
C ASP A 131 -6.43 -39.53 -18.36
N MET A 132 -7.22 -38.45 -18.35
CA MET A 132 -8.48 -38.38 -19.08
C MET A 132 -8.27 -38.49 -20.59
N LEU A 133 -7.24 -37.85 -21.14
CA LEU A 133 -6.90 -37.98 -22.56
C LEU A 133 -6.49 -39.41 -22.89
N TRP A 134 -5.64 -40.02 -22.05
CA TRP A 134 -5.22 -41.40 -22.21
C TRP A 134 -6.41 -42.37 -22.19
N LEU A 135 -7.30 -42.24 -21.20
CA LEU A 135 -8.53 -43.03 -21.11
C LEU A 135 -9.45 -42.83 -22.32
N LYS A 136 -9.54 -41.61 -22.83
CA LYS A 136 -10.33 -41.31 -24.03
C LYS A 136 -9.76 -41.98 -25.28
N GLU A 137 -8.44 -41.97 -25.45
CA GLU A 137 -7.76 -42.51 -26.63
C GLU A 137 -7.60 -44.03 -26.57
N HIS A 138 -7.36 -44.59 -25.38
CA HIS A 138 -6.93 -45.97 -25.19
C HIS A 138 -7.84 -46.80 -24.29
N GLY A 139 -8.77 -46.20 -23.55
CA GLY A 139 -9.58 -46.89 -22.54
C GLY A 139 -10.45 -47.99 -23.13
N ILE A 140 -11.16 -47.72 -24.23
CA ILE A 140 -11.97 -48.74 -24.92
C ILE A 140 -11.10 -49.89 -25.42
N ALA A 141 -9.96 -49.57 -26.06
CA ALA A 141 -9.04 -50.58 -26.57
C ALA A 141 -8.47 -51.46 -25.44
N SER A 142 -8.07 -50.85 -24.32
CA SER A 142 -7.53 -51.55 -23.15
C SER A 142 -8.58 -52.46 -22.49
N VAL A 143 -9.82 -51.99 -22.36
CA VAL A 143 -10.92 -52.82 -21.83
C VAL A 143 -11.23 -53.98 -22.77
N ALA A 144 -11.30 -53.72 -24.09
CA ALA A 144 -11.52 -54.77 -25.08
C ALA A 144 -10.38 -55.81 -25.05
N GLU A 145 -9.13 -55.37 -24.93
CA GLU A 145 -7.97 -56.26 -24.79
C GLU A 145 -8.06 -57.12 -23.53
N LEU A 146 -8.44 -56.55 -22.38
CA LEU A 146 -8.63 -57.31 -21.14
C LEU A 146 -9.76 -58.34 -21.25
N VAL A 147 -10.88 -57.98 -21.89
CA VAL A 147 -12.03 -58.89 -22.07
C VAL A 147 -11.69 -60.02 -23.05
N LEU A 148 -11.10 -59.68 -24.21
CA LEU A 148 -10.79 -60.64 -25.26
C LEU A 148 -9.65 -61.59 -24.88
N ASN A 149 -8.74 -61.16 -24.00
CA ASN A 149 -7.67 -62.00 -23.46
C ASN A 149 -8.02 -62.59 -22.08
N SER A 150 -9.31 -62.61 -21.70
CA SER A 150 -9.74 -63.24 -20.45
C SER A 150 -9.58 -64.76 -20.55
N GLU A 151 -8.81 -65.33 -19.62
CA GLU A 151 -8.66 -66.79 -19.50
C GLU A 151 -10.02 -67.49 -19.30
N GLU A 152 -10.99 -66.80 -18.70
CA GLU A 152 -12.35 -67.31 -18.50
C GLU A 152 -13.13 -67.42 -19.82
N LEU A 153 -12.97 -66.41 -20.70
CA LEU A 153 -13.54 -66.41 -22.04
C LEU A 153 -12.91 -67.53 -22.88
N ASP A 154 -11.58 -67.64 -22.86
CA ASP A 154 -10.84 -68.69 -23.58
C ASP A 154 -11.29 -70.10 -23.17
N LYS A 155 -11.38 -70.37 -21.87
CA LYS A 155 -11.84 -71.67 -21.34
C LYS A 155 -13.27 -71.97 -21.78
N THR A 156 -14.15 -70.98 -21.72
CA THR A 156 -15.57 -71.20 -22.04
C THR A 156 -15.78 -71.39 -23.54
N VAL A 157 -15.07 -70.65 -24.39
CA VAL A 157 -15.06 -70.87 -25.83
C VAL A 157 -14.51 -72.26 -26.17
N ALA A 158 -13.42 -72.68 -25.53
CA ALA A 158 -12.86 -74.02 -25.72
C ALA A 158 -13.86 -75.12 -25.34
N HIS A 159 -14.53 -75.00 -24.19
CA HIS A 159 -15.59 -75.93 -23.78
C HIS A 159 -16.75 -75.96 -24.76
N LEU A 160 -17.21 -74.80 -25.23
CA LEU A 160 -18.28 -74.69 -26.23
C LEU A 160 -17.91 -75.38 -27.55
N LEU A 161 -16.69 -75.18 -28.04
CA LEU A 161 -16.19 -75.82 -29.25
C LEU A 161 -16.18 -77.35 -29.13
N VAL A 162 -15.68 -77.89 -28.01
CA VAL A 162 -15.66 -79.34 -27.77
C VAL A 162 -17.08 -79.90 -27.66
N ALA A 163 -17.98 -79.23 -26.96
CA ALA A 163 -19.37 -79.66 -26.85
C ALA A 163 -20.08 -79.66 -28.20
N ALA A 164 -19.87 -78.61 -29.01
CA ALA A 164 -20.44 -78.50 -30.35
C ALA A 164 -19.90 -79.59 -31.29
N GLN A 165 -18.59 -79.87 -31.21
CA GLN A 165 -17.97 -80.92 -31.99
C GLN A 165 -18.53 -82.30 -31.63
N ASN A 166 -18.65 -82.61 -30.34
CA ASN A 166 -19.21 -83.90 -29.89
C ASN A 166 -20.67 -84.08 -30.31
N ASP A 167 -21.48 -83.02 -30.24
CA ASP A 167 -22.87 -83.05 -30.69
C ASP A 167 -22.99 -83.24 -32.20
N GLY A 168 -22.19 -82.52 -32.99
CA GLY A 168 -22.11 -82.72 -34.43
C GLY A 168 -21.69 -84.15 -34.81
N TYR A 169 -20.73 -84.74 -34.10
CA TYR A 169 -20.36 -86.15 -34.31
C TYR A 169 -21.52 -87.11 -33.98
N ALA A 170 -22.23 -86.90 -32.88
CA ALA A 170 -23.37 -87.73 -32.49
C ALA A 170 -24.49 -87.68 -33.54
N GLN A 171 -24.83 -86.48 -34.01
CA GLN A 171 -25.83 -86.26 -35.06
C GLN A 171 -25.41 -86.92 -36.38
N GLY A 172 -24.17 -86.67 -36.84
CA GLY A 172 -23.65 -87.26 -38.07
C GLY A 172 -23.61 -88.79 -38.05
N TYR A 173 -23.21 -89.40 -36.93
CA TYR A 173 -23.27 -90.86 -36.76
C TYR A 173 -24.69 -91.40 -36.79
N THR A 174 -25.64 -90.68 -36.21
CA THR A 174 -27.06 -91.05 -36.23
C THR A 174 -27.61 -91.06 -37.66
N GLU A 175 -27.29 -90.02 -38.45
CA GLU A 175 -27.67 -89.94 -39.86
C GLU A 175 -27.05 -91.08 -40.68
N CYS A 176 -25.76 -91.35 -40.48
CA CYS A 176 -25.06 -92.45 -41.16
C CYS A 176 -25.65 -93.82 -40.79
N SER A 177 -25.93 -94.05 -39.52
CA SER A 177 -26.58 -95.28 -39.03
C SER A 177 -27.94 -95.46 -39.70
N HIS A 178 -28.74 -94.39 -39.79
CA HIS A 178 -30.03 -94.40 -40.48
C HIS A 178 -29.89 -94.76 -41.96
N HIS A 179 -28.91 -94.18 -42.66
CA HIS A 179 -28.63 -94.52 -44.07
C HIS A 179 -28.23 -95.99 -44.25
N VAL A 180 -27.38 -96.53 -43.37
CA VAL A 180 -26.94 -97.93 -43.42
C VAL A 180 -28.12 -98.89 -43.20
N VAL A 181 -28.94 -98.66 -42.17
CA VAL A 181 -30.16 -99.45 -41.92
C VAL A 181 -31.07 -99.44 -43.14
N ASN A 182 -31.29 -98.24 -43.71
CA ASN A 182 -32.17 -98.10 -44.86
C ASN A 182 -31.66 -98.79 -46.13
N ALA A 183 -30.35 -98.68 -46.41
CA ALA A 183 -29.74 -99.20 -47.62
C ALA A 183 -29.49 -100.72 -47.58
N LEU A 184 -28.99 -101.22 -46.45
CA LEU A 184 -28.56 -102.62 -46.32
C LEU A 184 -29.61 -103.51 -45.66
N LYS A 185 -30.68 -102.94 -45.08
CA LYS A 185 -31.73 -103.67 -44.33
C LYS A 185 -31.18 -104.52 -43.19
N VAL A 186 -30.12 -104.03 -42.54
CA VAL A 186 -29.51 -104.62 -41.34
C VAL A 186 -29.82 -103.76 -40.12
N ASP A 187 -29.87 -104.38 -38.95
CA ASP A 187 -29.96 -103.66 -37.69
C ASP A 187 -28.60 -103.04 -37.38
N TRP A 188 -28.53 -101.72 -37.43
CA TRP A 188 -27.35 -100.92 -37.14
C TRP A 188 -27.76 -99.70 -36.30
N ASP A 189 -27.19 -99.58 -35.11
CA ASP A 189 -27.51 -98.51 -34.15
C ASP A 189 -26.29 -97.63 -33.88
N THR A 190 -26.41 -96.72 -32.89
CA THR A 190 -25.35 -95.80 -32.52
C THR A 190 -24.37 -96.38 -31.48
N SER A 191 -24.45 -97.68 -31.15
CA SER A 191 -23.61 -98.31 -30.10
C SER A 191 -22.11 -98.21 -30.37
N MET A 192 -21.72 -98.13 -31.65
CA MET A 192 -20.33 -97.98 -32.09
C MET A 192 -19.85 -96.52 -32.13
N SER A 193 -20.72 -95.54 -31.80
CA SER A 193 -20.33 -94.13 -31.74
C SER A 193 -19.42 -93.85 -30.55
N ALA A 194 -18.38 -93.03 -30.75
CA ALA A 194 -17.54 -92.53 -29.66
C ALA A 194 -18.32 -91.69 -28.63
N THR A 195 -19.49 -91.17 -29.00
CA THR A 195 -20.39 -90.40 -28.13
C THR A 195 -21.61 -91.22 -27.68
N HIS A 196 -21.60 -92.54 -27.86
CA HIS A 196 -22.72 -93.40 -27.48
C HIS A 196 -23.04 -93.27 -25.98
N GLY A 197 -24.33 -93.14 -25.66
CA GLY A 197 -24.82 -92.98 -24.29
C GLY A 197 -24.57 -91.60 -23.64
N VAL A 198 -23.93 -90.67 -24.36
CA VAL A 198 -23.69 -89.29 -23.89
C VAL A 198 -24.78 -88.37 -24.44
N ASN A 199 -25.39 -87.54 -23.58
CA ASN A 199 -26.34 -86.52 -24.01
C ASN A 199 -25.60 -85.26 -24.50
N THR A 200 -25.09 -85.32 -25.73
CA THR A 200 -24.30 -84.25 -26.34
C THR A 200 -25.10 -82.97 -26.58
N GLU A 201 -26.40 -83.10 -26.88
CA GLU A 201 -27.30 -81.96 -27.10
C GLU A 201 -27.44 -81.13 -25.82
N ALA A 202 -27.69 -81.79 -24.68
CA ALA A 202 -27.78 -81.12 -23.39
C ALA A 202 -26.43 -80.51 -22.97
N ALA A 203 -25.32 -81.18 -23.24
CA ALA A 203 -23.98 -80.66 -22.96
C ALA A 203 -23.69 -79.39 -23.79
N LEU A 204 -24.05 -79.37 -25.07
CA LEU A 204 -23.95 -78.18 -25.92
C LEU A 204 -24.86 -77.05 -25.44
N ALA A 205 -26.10 -77.36 -25.06
CA ALA A 205 -27.03 -76.35 -24.52
C ALA A 205 -26.50 -75.73 -23.21
N ALA A 206 -25.92 -76.54 -22.33
CA ALA A 206 -25.29 -76.07 -21.10
C ALA A 206 -24.07 -75.17 -21.40
N ALA A 207 -23.19 -75.59 -22.31
CA ALA A 207 -22.02 -74.80 -22.71
C ALA A 207 -22.42 -73.46 -23.36
N LYS A 208 -23.48 -73.44 -24.19
CA LYS A 208 -24.04 -72.21 -24.76
C LYS A 208 -24.59 -71.28 -23.68
N THR A 209 -25.28 -71.85 -22.68
CA THR A 209 -25.80 -71.07 -21.56
C THR A 209 -24.66 -70.43 -20.78
N GLN A 210 -23.62 -71.20 -20.47
CA GLN A 210 -22.42 -70.69 -19.78
C GLN A 210 -21.74 -69.56 -20.55
N PHE A 211 -21.59 -69.72 -21.87
CA PHE A 211 -21.01 -68.67 -22.73
C PHE A 211 -21.84 -67.38 -22.75
N ASN A 212 -23.17 -67.48 -22.79
CA ASN A 212 -24.05 -66.31 -22.82
C ASN A 212 -24.17 -65.58 -21.48
N THR A 213 -23.70 -66.18 -20.38
CA THR A 213 -23.74 -65.62 -19.03
C THR A 213 -22.38 -65.10 -18.54
N LEU A 214 -21.35 -65.17 -19.38
CA LEU A 214 -20.09 -64.46 -19.21
C LEU A 214 -20.28 -62.95 -19.40
#